data_AF-A0A089LH06-F1
#
_entry.id   AF-A0A089LH06-F1
#
_cell.length_a   1.000
_cell.length_b   1.000
_cell.length_c   1.000
_cell.angle_alpha   90.00
_cell.angle_beta   90.00
_cell.angle_gamma   90.00
#
_symmetry.space_group_name_H-M   'P 1'
#
loop_
_entity.id
_entity.type
_entity.pdbx_description
1 polymer ?
#
loop_
_entity_poly.entity_id
_entity_poly.type
_entity_poly.pdbx_seq_one_letter_code
_entity_poly.pdbx_strand_id
1 'polypeptide(L)'
;MYNEEAGACIMNHHRELWGTYENLAGCMGTQLIEHPFPQTMESLVSLELMTKFHTSLLAERLLLNSGFFQEAYCILRLMLEYTITLKFILLLPEERAVLYMDDDASAPRPLNFDIVLMADETNMQEWLPVIEHPLSGYSFPYEAGYLLAKSCELTALMLETVRNR
;
A
#
# COMPACT_ATOMS: atom_id res chain seq x y z
N MET A 1 -16.35 -34.94 12.32
CA MET A 1 -14.98 -34.86 12.85
C MET A 1 -14.32 -33.72 12.09
N TYR A 2 -14.30 -32.52 12.67
CA TYR A 2 -13.59 -31.38 12.06
C TYR A 2 -12.09 -31.62 12.25
N ASN A 3 -11.31 -31.51 11.17
CA ASN A 3 -9.86 -31.75 11.19
C ASN A 3 -9.15 -30.70 12.05
N GLU A 4 -8.86 -31.03 13.31
CA GLU A 4 -8.04 -30.20 14.22
C GLU A 4 -6.68 -29.86 13.58
N GLU A 5 -6.13 -30.75 12.75
CA GLU A 5 -4.90 -30.54 11.98
C GLU A 5 -5.03 -29.44 10.91
N ALA A 6 -6.20 -29.32 10.27
CA ALA A 6 -6.45 -28.26 9.29
C ALA A 6 -6.58 -26.89 9.98
N GLY A 7 -7.22 -26.84 11.15
CA GLY A 7 -7.30 -25.64 11.98
C GLY A 7 -5.93 -25.17 12.48
N ALA A 8 -5.07 -26.09 12.91
CA ALA A 8 -3.70 -25.78 13.33
C ALA A 8 -2.83 -25.22 12.19
N CYS A 9 -2.96 -25.78 10.98
CA CYS A 9 -2.24 -25.32 9.80
C CYS A 9 -2.60 -23.87 9.41
N ILE A 10 -3.89 -23.53 9.39
CA ILE A 10 -4.38 -22.17 9.06
C ILE A 10 -3.90 -21.15 10.09
N MET A 11 -3.96 -21.48 11.39
CA MET A 11 -3.47 -20.58 12.45
C MET A 11 -1.96 -20.33 12.36
N ASN A 12 -1.18 -21.36 12.01
CA ASN A 12 0.27 -21.22 11.83
C ASN A 12 0.59 -20.31 10.64
N HIS A 13 -0.09 -20.51 9.50
CA HIS A 13 0.10 -19.68 8.32
C HIS A 13 -0.28 -18.20 8.57
N HIS A 14 -1.40 -17.95 9.24
CA HIS A 14 -1.81 -16.59 9.59
C HIS A 14 -0.81 -15.91 10.53
N ARG A 15 -0.25 -16.66 11.50
CA ARG A 15 0.79 -16.15 12.41
C ARG A 15 2.08 -15.80 11.66
N GLU A 16 2.50 -16.61 10.70
CA GLU A 16 3.67 -16.33 9.87
C GLU A 16 3.48 -15.09 9.00
N LEU A 17 2.30 -14.93 8.38
CA LEU A 17 1.95 -13.72 7.64
C LEU A 17 1.97 -12.49 8.55
N TRP A 18 1.42 -12.60 9.75
CA TRP A 18 1.45 -11.51 10.73
C TRP A 18 2.89 -11.13 11.10
N GLY A 19 3.75 -12.12 11.36
CA GLY A 19 5.16 -11.86 11.64
C GLY A 19 5.89 -11.17 10.47
N THR A 20 5.58 -11.59 9.23
CA THR A 20 6.11 -10.97 8.01
C THR A 20 5.65 -9.52 7.89
N TYR A 21 4.38 -9.26 8.12
CA TYR A 21 3.79 -7.92 8.10
C TYR A 21 4.48 -6.97 9.08
N GLU A 22 4.65 -7.39 10.34
CA GLU A 22 5.30 -6.60 11.39
C GLU A 22 6.76 -6.29 11.03
N ASN A 23 7.48 -7.28 10.49
CA ASN A 23 8.86 -7.09 10.06
C ASN A 23 8.96 -6.07 8.92
N LEU A 24 8.08 -6.15 7.92
CA LEU A 24 8.05 -5.20 6.80
C LEU A 24 7.68 -3.78 7.25
N ALA A 25 6.71 -3.65 8.15
CA ALA A 25 6.36 -2.38 8.77
C ALA A 25 7.56 -1.77 9.52
N GLY A 26 8.28 -2.61 10.29
CA GLY A 26 9.53 -2.22 10.95
C GLY A 26 10.60 -1.74 9.96
N CYS A 27 10.84 -2.49 8.88
CA CYS A 27 11.79 -2.09 7.83
C CYS A 27 11.43 -0.75 7.20
N MET A 28 10.14 -0.50 6.95
CA MET A 28 9.68 0.77 6.39
C MET A 28 9.88 1.94 7.37
N GLY A 29 9.59 1.72 8.66
CA GLY A 29 9.86 2.68 9.71
C GLY A 29 11.36 3.03 9.80
N THR A 30 12.24 2.03 9.74
CA THR A 30 13.70 2.25 9.72
C THR A 30 14.12 3.06 8.49
N GLN A 31 13.62 2.71 7.30
CA GLN A 31 13.94 3.46 6.08
C GLN A 31 13.52 4.92 6.16
N LEU A 32 12.34 5.23 6.73
CA LEU A 32 11.87 6.60 6.90
C LEU A 32 12.76 7.41 7.85
N ILE A 33 13.30 6.78 8.90
CA ILE A 33 14.20 7.44 9.85
C ILE A 33 15.59 7.69 9.24
N GLU A 34 16.08 6.71 8.48
CA GLU A 34 17.39 6.78 7.83
C GLU A 34 17.38 7.62 6.54
N HIS A 35 16.20 7.97 6.02
CA HIS A 35 16.08 8.72 4.78
C HIS A 35 16.75 10.09 4.92
N PRO A 36 17.65 10.48 3.99
CA PRO A 36 18.27 11.79 4.02
C PRO A 36 17.22 12.89 3.86
N PHE A 37 17.51 14.07 4.43
CA PHE A 37 16.64 15.24 4.26
C PHE A 37 16.45 15.54 2.78
N PRO A 38 15.20 15.72 2.29
CA PRO A 38 14.91 15.87 0.88
C PRO A 38 15.55 17.14 0.32
N GLN A 39 16.34 16.99 -0.74
CA GLN A 39 17.02 18.10 -1.44
C GLN A 39 16.42 18.39 -2.82
N THR A 40 15.61 17.47 -3.34
CA THR A 40 14.93 17.57 -4.64
C THR A 40 13.43 17.42 -4.47
N MET A 41 12.65 17.95 -5.42
CA MET A 41 11.18 17.78 -5.41
C MET A 41 10.77 16.31 -5.43
N GLU A 42 11.47 15.50 -6.24
CA GLU A 42 11.29 14.05 -6.24
C GLU A 42 11.47 13.45 -4.84
N SER A 43 12.59 13.75 -4.17
CA SER A 43 12.86 13.22 -2.83
C SER A 43 11.82 13.66 -1.80
N LEU A 44 11.28 14.88 -1.95
CA LEU A 44 10.23 15.40 -1.08
C LEU A 44 8.92 14.62 -1.28
N VAL A 45 8.42 14.54 -2.51
CA VAL A 45 7.17 13.82 -2.83
C VAL A 45 7.27 12.34 -2.49
N SER A 46 8.46 11.78 -2.67
CA SER A 46 8.71 10.37 -2.36
C SER A 46 8.68 10.10 -0.87
N LEU A 47 9.32 10.97 -0.07
CA LEU A 47 9.25 10.89 1.38
C LEU A 47 7.82 11.10 1.88
N GLU A 48 7.05 12.00 1.27
CA GLU A 48 5.65 12.23 1.59
C GLU A 48 4.80 10.98 1.33
N LEU A 49 4.90 10.39 0.14
CA LEU A 49 4.16 9.17 -0.24
C LEU A 49 4.57 7.97 0.61
N MET A 50 5.86 7.81 0.91
CA MET A 50 6.33 6.80 1.86
C MET A 50 5.74 7.00 3.27
N THR A 51 5.70 8.24 3.75
CA THR A 51 5.16 8.55 5.08
C THR A 51 3.66 8.27 5.13
N LYS A 52 2.92 8.68 4.09
CA LYS A 52 1.48 8.37 3.94
C LYS A 52 1.24 6.86 3.91
N PHE A 53 2.02 6.12 3.11
CA PHE A 53 1.94 4.66 3.05
C PHE A 53 2.19 4.02 4.41
N HIS A 54 3.28 4.37 5.11
CA HIS A 54 3.61 3.79 6.41
C HIS A 54 2.55 4.10 7.47
N THR A 55 2.00 5.32 7.46
CA THR A 55 0.90 5.69 8.36
C THR A 55 -0.36 4.87 8.07
N SER A 56 -0.67 4.67 6.79
CA SER A 56 -1.76 3.78 6.35
C SER A 56 -1.52 2.33 6.77
N LEU A 57 -0.31 1.81 6.62
CA LEU A 57 0.07 0.47 7.08
C LEU A 57 -0.19 0.30 8.58
N LEU A 58 0.21 1.28 9.41
CA LEU A 58 -0.07 1.24 10.85
C LEU A 58 -1.57 1.31 11.16
N ALA A 59 -2.36 2.07 10.39
CA ALA A 59 -3.80 2.13 10.54
C ALA A 59 -4.47 0.80 10.16
N GLU A 60 -4.07 0.21 9.04
CA GLU A 60 -4.52 -1.10 8.57
C GLU A 60 -4.27 -2.18 9.62
N ARG A 61 -3.08 -2.20 10.23
CA ARG A 61 -2.73 -3.10 11.32
C ARG A 61 -3.74 -3.06 12.47
N LEU A 62 -4.17 -1.86 12.88
CA LEU A 62 -5.15 -1.68 13.95
C LEU A 62 -6.52 -2.23 13.54
N LEU A 63 -6.92 -2.02 12.29
CA LEU A 63 -8.18 -2.50 11.75
C LEU A 63 -8.21 -4.02 11.63
N LEU A 64 -7.14 -4.64 11.10
CA LEU A 64 -6.98 -6.08 11.00
C LEU A 64 -7.02 -6.77 12.37
N ASN A 65 -6.30 -6.23 13.36
CA ASN A 65 -6.34 -6.73 14.74
C ASN A 65 -7.71 -6.60 15.40
N SER A 66 -8.50 -5.61 15.00
CA SER A 66 -9.82 -5.32 15.56
C SER A 66 -10.96 -6.04 14.80
N GLY A 67 -10.66 -6.76 13.72
CA GLY A 67 -11.64 -7.45 12.89
C GLY A 67 -12.41 -6.57 11.89
N PHE A 68 -11.96 -5.33 11.66
CA PHE A 68 -12.55 -4.38 10.70
C PHE A 68 -11.96 -4.59 9.29
N PHE A 69 -12.25 -5.73 8.67
CA PHE A 69 -11.63 -6.14 7.40
C PHE A 69 -12.03 -5.28 6.21
N GLN A 70 -13.24 -4.74 6.19
CA GLN A 70 -13.70 -3.88 5.10
C GLN A 70 -12.97 -2.54 5.12
N GLU A 71 -12.81 -1.94 6.30
CA GLU A 71 -12.05 -0.73 6.51
C GLU A 71 -10.57 -0.97 6.22
N ALA A 72 -10.00 -2.10 6.68
CA ALA A 72 -8.63 -2.47 6.36
C ALA A 72 -8.41 -2.57 4.85
N TYR A 73 -9.35 -3.15 4.10
CA TYR A 73 -9.30 -3.18 2.64
C TYR A 73 -9.31 -1.78 2.00
N CYS A 74 -10.11 -0.85 2.53
CA CYS A 74 -10.06 0.55 2.07
C CYS A 74 -8.69 1.18 2.31
N ILE A 75 -8.01 0.83 3.40
CA ILE A 75 -6.65 1.30 3.67
C ILE A 75 -5.62 0.65 2.72
N LEU A 76 -5.74 -0.65 2.44
CA LEU A 76 -4.92 -1.35 1.46
C LEU A 76 -5.01 -0.70 0.08
N ARG A 77 -6.20 -0.25 -0.32
CA ARG A 77 -6.41 0.51 -1.56
C ARG A 77 -5.65 1.83 -1.57
N LEU A 78 -5.72 2.61 -0.49
CA LEU A 78 -4.96 3.86 -0.38
C LEU A 78 -3.45 3.62 -0.46
N MET A 79 -2.96 2.58 0.22
CA MET A 79 -1.56 2.16 0.14
C MET A 79 -1.15 1.82 -1.30
N LEU A 80 -2.03 1.15 -2.05
CA LEU A 80 -1.78 0.81 -3.44
C LEU A 80 -1.73 2.05 -4.32
N GLU A 81 -2.67 2.98 -4.14
CA GLU A 81 -2.68 4.26 -4.85
C GLU A 81 -1.39 5.04 -4.61
N TYR A 82 -0.89 5.10 -3.37
CA TYR A 82 0.41 5.73 -3.07
C TYR A 82 1.58 5.04 -3.78
N THR A 83 1.57 3.72 -3.85
CA THR A 83 2.63 2.93 -4.50
C THR A 83 2.65 3.18 -6.01
N ILE A 84 1.48 3.11 -6.66
CA ILE A 84 1.33 3.39 -8.09
C ILE A 84 1.75 4.82 -8.39
N THR A 85 1.29 5.78 -7.60
CA THR A 85 1.66 7.19 -7.75
C THR A 85 3.16 7.38 -7.65
N LEU A 86 3.80 6.77 -6.63
CA LEU A 86 5.24 6.88 -6.45
C LEU A 86 6.00 6.34 -7.66
N LYS A 87 5.64 5.14 -8.12
CA LYS A 87 6.25 4.54 -9.32
C LYS A 87 6.02 5.39 -10.55
N PHE A 88 4.82 5.96 -10.70
CA PHE A 88 4.48 6.82 -11.83
C PHE A 88 5.35 8.08 -11.84
N ILE A 89 5.50 8.74 -10.69
CA ILE A 89 6.37 9.92 -10.55
C ILE A 89 7.81 9.57 -10.88
N LEU A 90 8.30 8.42 -10.40
CA LEU A 90 9.67 7.99 -10.63
C LEU A 90 10.04 7.76 -12.10
N LEU A 91 9.06 7.54 -12.99
CA LEU A 91 9.35 7.41 -14.43
C LEU A 91 9.81 8.73 -15.05
N LEU A 92 9.27 9.88 -14.59
CA LEU A 92 9.61 11.23 -15.06
C LEU A 92 9.54 12.21 -13.87
N PRO A 93 10.54 12.19 -12.96
CA PRO A 93 10.45 12.84 -11.66
C PRO A 93 10.31 14.36 -11.73
N GLU A 94 10.99 15.01 -12.67
CA GLU A 94 10.96 16.49 -12.80
C GLU A 94 9.57 17.01 -13.22
N GLU A 95 8.91 16.33 -14.16
CA GLU A 95 7.60 16.74 -14.68
C GLU A 95 6.47 16.32 -13.74
N ARG A 96 6.51 15.07 -13.26
CA ARG A 96 5.39 14.45 -12.54
C ARG A 96 5.34 14.87 -11.08
N ALA A 97 6.49 15.15 -10.44
CA ALA A 97 6.49 15.63 -9.06
C ALA A 97 5.92 17.06 -8.96
N VAL A 98 6.12 17.91 -9.97
CA VAL A 98 5.52 19.25 -10.03
C VAL A 98 4.01 19.13 -10.15
N LEU A 99 3.51 18.30 -11.08
CA LEU A 99 2.08 18.07 -11.24
C LEU A 99 1.42 17.49 -9.97
N TYR A 100 2.11 16.62 -9.23
CA TYR A 100 1.64 16.09 -7.95
C TYR A 100 1.48 17.21 -6.90
N MET A 101 2.42 18.16 -6.84
CA MET A 101 2.41 19.25 -5.85
C MET A 101 1.45 20.39 -6.21
N ASP A 102 1.21 20.63 -7.50
CA ASP A 102 0.32 21.68 -8.00
C ASP A 102 -1.17 21.36 -7.81
N ASP A 103 -1.53 20.11 -7.49
CA ASP A 103 -2.93 19.67 -7.30
C ASP A 103 -3.57 20.20 -5.98
N ASP A 104 -2.88 21.07 -5.24
CA ASP A 104 -3.30 21.54 -3.91
C ASP A 104 -3.63 23.05 -3.86
N ALA A 105 -4.90 23.36 -4.13
CA ALA A 105 -5.56 24.55 -3.57
C ALA A 105 -7.07 24.42 -3.33
N SER A 106 -7.79 23.42 -3.88
CA SER A 106 -9.26 23.42 -3.75
C SER A 106 -10.02 22.10 -3.75
N ALA A 107 -9.39 20.91 -3.71
CA ALA A 107 -10.17 19.66 -3.76
C ALA A 107 -9.66 18.59 -2.79
N PRO A 108 -10.51 18.06 -1.89
CA PRO A 108 -10.21 16.87 -1.11
C PRO A 108 -10.46 15.64 -2.00
N ARG A 109 -9.55 15.37 -2.94
CA ARG A 109 -9.52 14.11 -3.70
C ARG A 109 -8.08 13.69 -3.96
N PRO A 110 -7.79 12.38 -3.97
CA PRO A 110 -6.48 11.91 -4.38
C PRO A 110 -6.34 12.24 -5.87
N LEU A 111 -5.27 12.95 -6.22
CA LEU A 111 -4.68 13.07 -7.56
C LEU A 111 -5.65 13.03 -8.73
N ASN A 112 -5.81 14.13 -9.45
CA ASN A 112 -6.57 14.18 -10.70
C ASN A 112 -5.91 13.40 -11.88
N PHE A 113 -5.05 12.44 -11.56
CA PHE A 113 -4.47 11.48 -12.50
C PHE A 113 -5.34 10.22 -12.56
N ASP A 114 -5.53 9.70 -13.76
CA ASP A 114 -6.20 8.44 -13.96
C ASP A 114 -5.34 7.29 -13.38
N ILE A 115 -5.74 6.75 -12.24
CA ILE A 115 -5.03 5.65 -11.56
C ILE A 115 -4.90 4.41 -12.46
N VAL A 116 -5.84 4.21 -13.39
CA VAL A 116 -5.77 3.11 -14.36
C VAL A 116 -4.65 3.35 -15.35
N LEU A 117 -4.52 4.58 -15.85
CA LEU A 117 -3.39 4.97 -16.71
C LEU A 117 -2.06 4.85 -15.97
N MET A 118 -1.98 5.33 -14.73
CA MET A 118 -0.75 5.23 -13.93
C MET A 118 -0.36 3.77 -13.67
N ALA A 119 -1.32 2.90 -13.37
CA ALA A 119 -1.08 1.48 -13.24
C ALA A 119 -0.60 0.86 -14.55
N ASP A 120 -1.11 1.32 -15.69
CA ASP A 120 -0.66 0.84 -17.01
C ASP A 120 0.82 1.19 -17.26
N GLU A 121 1.19 2.45 -17.09
CA GLU A 121 2.56 2.92 -17.32
C GLU A 121 3.58 2.33 -16.33
N THR A 122 3.13 1.97 -15.13
CA THR A 122 4.00 1.42 -14.07
C THR A 122 4.02 -0.10 -14.02
N ASN A 123 3.36 -0.78 -14.98
CA ASN A 123 3.19 -2.24 -15.02
C ASN A 123 2.54 -2.81 -13.74
N MET A 124 1.53 -2.11 -13.20
CA MET A 124 0.77 -2.49 -12.00
C MET A 124 -0.69 -2.85 -12.31
N GLN A 125 -1.03 -3.17 -13.55
CA GLN A 125 -2.40 -3.50 -13.97
C GLN A 125 -2.98 -4.69 -13.21
N GLU A 126 -2.14 -5.64 -12.79
CA GLU A 126 -2.56 -6.79 -11.96
C GLU A 126 -3.14 -6.38 -10.59
N TRP A 127 -2.87 -5.15 -10.14
CA TRP A 127 -3.35 -4.61 -8.88
C TRP A 127 -4.67 -3.84 -9.02
N LEU A 128 -5.13 -3.55 -10.25
CA LEU A 128 -6.41 -2.86 -10.50
C LEU A 128 -7.63 -3.50 -9.82
N PRO A 129 -7.76 -4.84 -9.73
CA PRO A 129 -8.87 -5.45 -9.00
C PRO A 129 -8.96 -5.01 -7.53
N VAL A 130 -7.83 -4.66 -6.90
CA VAL A 130 -7.81 -4.10 -5.54
C VAL A 130 -8.42 -2.70 -5.53
N ILE A 131 -8.19 -1.88 -6.57
CA ILE A 131 -8.69 -0.50 -6.70
C ILE A 131 -10.18 -0.46 -7.07
N GLU A 132 -10.65 -1.36 -7.93
CA GLU A 132 -12.00 -1.30 -8.49
C GLU A 132 -13.12 -1.70 -7.50
N HIS A 133 -12.79 -2.40 -6.41
CA HIS A 133 -13.83 -2.95 -5.55
C HIS A 133 -14.27 -1.98 -4.43
N PRO A 134 -15.48 -1.40 -4.56
CA PRO A 134 -16.39 -1.42 -3.41
C PRO A 134 -17.87 -1.66 -3.77
N LEU A 135 -18.23 -1.82 -5.05
CA LEU A 135 -19.63 -1.81 -5.52
C LEU A 135 -20.02 -2.98 -6.45
N SER A 136 -19.09 -3.85 -6.84
CA SER A 136 -19.36 -4.96 -7.76
C SER A 136 -19.94 -6.20 -7.06
N GLY A 137 -20.89 -6.05 -6.14
CA GLY A 137 -21.81 -7.13 -5.68
C GLY A 137 -21.23 -8.44 -5.12
N TYR A 138 -19.92 -8.64 -5.13
CA TYR A 138 -19.24 -9.82 -4.64
C TYR A 138 -18.84 -9.56 -3.19
N SER A 139 -19.75 -9.93 -2.30
CA SER A 139 -19.49 -10.10 -0.88
C SER A 139 -18.61 -11.33 -0.68
N PHE A 140 -17.34 -11.28 -1.09
CA PHE A 140 -16.38 -12.20 -0.52
C PHE A 140 -16.08 -11.71 0.90
N PRO A 141 -16.22 -12.57 1.94
CA PRO A 141 -15.65 -12.22 3.23
C PRO A 141 -14.14 -12.04 2.99
N TYR A 142 -13.63 -10.82 3.18
CA TYR A 142 -12.19 -10.60 3.14
C TYR A 142 -11.58 -11.40 4.29
N GLU A 143 -11.04 -12.56 3.97
CA GLU A 143 -10.31 -13.35 4.95
C GLU A 143 -9.09 -12.55 5.38
N ALA A 144 -8.90 -12.42 6.69
CA ALA A 144 -7.77 -11.67 7.26
C ALA A 144 -6.42 -12.10 6.68
N GLY A 145 -6.27 -13.40 6.36
CA GLY A 145 -5.08 -13.94 5.71
C GLY A 145 -4.84 -13.38 4.31
N TYR A 146 -5.89 -13.20 3.49
CA TYR A 146 -5.75 -12.63 2.15
C TYR A 146 -5.34 -11.16 2.22
N LEU A 147 -5.99 -10.37 3.09
CA LEU A 147 -5.61 -8.97 3.29
C LEU A 147 -4.16 -8.86 3.73
N LEU A 148 -3.77 -9.61 4.77
CA LEU A 148 -2.39 -9.61 5.25
C LEU A 148 -1.37 -10.00 4.18
N ALA A 149 -1.66 -11.03 3.38
CA ALA A 149 -0.77 -11.44 2.29
C ALA A 149 -0.60 -10.30 1.28
N LYS A 150 -1.70 -9.65 0.87
CA LYS A 150 -1.65 -8.52 -0.07
C LYS A 150 -0.95 -7.30 0.51
N SER A 151 -1.15 -6.99 1.78
CA SER A 151 -0.44 -5.90 2.44
C SER A 151 1.06 -6.19 2.55
N CYS A 152 1.46 -7.44 2.79
CA CYS A 152 2.87 -7.85 2.76
C CYS A 152 3.48 -7.68 1.38
N GLU A 153 2.83 -8.22 0.34
CA GLU A 153 3.27 -8.08 -1.06
C GLU A 153 3.44 -6.60 -1.46
N LEU A 154 2.44 -5.78 -1.13
CA LEU A 154 2.46 -4.37 -1.46
C LEU A 154 3.53 -3.58 -0.67
N THR A 155 3.72 -3.89 0.61
CA THR A 155 4.77 -3.26 1.42
C THR A 155 6.15 -3.63 0.89
N ALA A 156 6.37 -4.90 0.51
CA ALA A 156 7.61 -5.32 -0.13
C ALA A 156 7.86 -4.55 -1.44
N LEU A 157 6.82 -4.37 -2.27
CA LEU A 157 6.90 -3.61 -3.52
C LEU A 157 7.24 -2.13 -3.28
N MET A 158 6.65 -1.52 -2.25
CA MET A 158 6.94 -0.14 -1.86
C MET A 158 8.40 0.01 -1.41
N LEU A 159 8.88 -0.91 -0.56
CA LEU A 159 10.29 -0.93 -0.11
C LEU A 159 11.27 -1.12 -1.28
N GLU A 160 10.94 -1.98 -2.25
CA GLU A 160 11.75 -2.19 -3.46
C GLU A 160 11.80 -0.93 -4.33
N THR A 161 10.64 -0.28 -4.53
CA THR A 161 10.51 0.96 -5.31
C THR A 161 11.41 2.07 -4.77
N VAL A 162 11.59 2.12 -3.45
CA VAL A 162 12.44 3.11 -2.79
C VAL A 162 13.92 2.71 -2.82
N ARG A 163 14.25 1.41 -2.74
CA ARG A 163 15.64 0.91 -2.75
C ARG A 163 16.32 1.02 -4.12
N ASN A 164 15.57 0.96 -5.21
CA ASN A 164 16.11 1.00 -6.58
C ASN A 164 16.37 2.43 -7.10
N ARG A 165 16.49 3.42 -6.19
CA ARG A 165 16.88 4.80 -6.47
C ARG A 165 18.36 5.00 -6.17
#